data_AF-A0A7C0UD71-F1
#
_entry.id   AF-A0A7C0UD71-F1
#
_cell.length_a   1.000
_cell.length_b   1.000
_cell.length_c   1.000
_cell.angle_alpha   90.00
_cell.angle_beta   90.00
_cell.angle_gamma   90.00
#
_symmetry.space_group_name_H-M   'P 1'
#
loop_
_entity.id
_entity.type
_entity.pdbx_description
1 polymer ?
#
loop_
_entity_poly.entity_id
_entity_poly.type
_entity_poly.pdbx_seq_one_letter_code
_entity_poly.pdbx_strand_id
1 'polypeptide(L)'
;AFDNTTMFKASMSNSFDGSGSTSRDETMTASITARVVEVLPNGNLYIRGTRQIKVNNEVQYITLSGLIRPYDISPDNTVLSSYIADAKIEYTGKGAVSDKQRPGWLMRLLDYVWPF
;
A
#
# COMPACT_ATOMS: atom_id res chain seq x y z
N ALA A 1 43.60 -18.80 34.41
CA ALA A 1 43.04 -19.61 33.31
C ALA A 1 41.69 -19.00 32.97
N PHE A 2 41.55 -18.42 31.79
CA PHE A 2 40.30 -17.78 31.35
C PHE A 2 39.42 -18.85 30.71
N ASP A 3 38.23 -19.04 31.26
CA ASP A 3 37.27 -20.06 30.86
C ASP A 3 36.49 -19.58 29.63
N ASN A 4 36.72 -20.25 28.50
CA ASN A 4 36.21 -19.88 27.17
C ASN A 4 34.86 -20.54 26.85
N THR A 5 34.17 -21.10 27.85
CA THR A 5 32.97 -21.92 27.65
C THR A 5 31.66 -21.14 27.74
N THR A 6 31.67 -19.92 28.26
CA THR A 6 30.46 -19.08 28.41
C THR A 6 30.11 -18.27 27.16
N MET A 7 31.00 -18.15 26.18
CA MET A 7 30.74 -17.41 24.93
C MET A 7 30.10 -18.27 23.82
N PHE A 8 30.08 -19.59 23.94
CA PHE A 8 29.53 -20.48 22.90
C PHE A 8 28.05 -20.86 23.11
N LYS A 9 27.41 -20.33 24.17
CA LYS A 9 25.94 -20.31 24.31
C LYS A 9 25.37 -18.98 23.80
N ALA A 10 25.96 -18.46 22.72
CA ALA A 10 25.26 -17.61 21.77
C ALA A 10 24.05 -18.42 21.26
N SER A 11 22.95 -18.24 21.97
CA SER A 11 21.60 -18.64 21.60
C SER A 11 21.22 -17.91 20.32
N MET A 12 21.80 -18.34 19.20
CA MET A 12 21.38 -17.95 17.87
C MET A 12 20.30 -18.95 17.40
N SER A 13 19.23 -19.05 18.19
CA SER A 13 17.93 -19.45 17.66
C SER A 13 17.36 -18.26 16.90
N ASN A 14 17.98 -17.94 15.77
CA ASN A 14 17.51 -16.91 14.86
C ASN A 14 16.38 -17.52 14.02
N SER A 15 15.26 -17.82 14.68
CA SER A 15 13.99 -18.13 14.02
C SER A 15 13.52 -16.85 13.34
N PHE A 16 13.96 -16.64 12.10
CA PHE A 16 13.50 -15.58 11.24
C PHE A 16 12.09 -15.94 10.76
N ASP A 17 11.10 -15.75 11.64
CA ASP A 17 9.70 -15.77 11.26
C ASP A 17 9.39 -14.41 10.64
N GLY A 18 9.66 -14.30 9.34
CA GLY A 18 9.33 -13.13 8.53
C GLY A 18 7.84 -13.03 8.25
N SER A 19 7.00 -13.02 9.28
CA SER A 19 5.56 -12.77 9.17
C SER A 19 5.25 -11.28 9.32
N GLY A 20 5.94 -10.45 8.52
CA GLY A 20 5.72 -9.01 8.43
C GLY A 20 4.44 -8.66 7.68
N SER A 21 3.27 -9.06 8.19
CA SER A 21 2.00 -8.54 7.70
C SER A 21 1.82 -7.11 8.23
N THR A 22 2.34 -6.14 7.48
CA THR A 22 2.08 -4.70 7.71
C THR A 22 0.64 -4.41 7.33
N SER A 23 -0.30 -4.69 8.23
CA SER A 23 -1.68 -4.21 8.12
C SER A 23 -1.72 -2.76 8.58
N ARG A 24 -1.68 -1.82 7.63
CA ARG A 24 -1.92 -0.39 7.90
C ARG A 24 -3.43 -0.14 7.78
N ASP A 25 -4.10 -0.01 8.91
CA ASP A 25 -5.50 0.41 8.97
C ASP A 25 -5.58 1.93 8.77
N GLU A 26 -5.49 2.38 7.52
CA GLU A 26 -5.68 3.79 7.16
C GLU A 26 -7.16 4.03 6.83
N THR A 27 -7.85 4.79 7.68
CA THR A 27 -9.22 5.25 7.38
C THR A 27 -9.12 6.45 6.44
N MET A 28 -9.52 6.25 5.18
CA MET A 28 -9.46 7.28 4.14
C MET A 28 -10.87 7.66 3.67
N THR A 29 -11.22 8.94 3.82
CA THR A 29 -12.45 9.51 3.24
C THR A 29 -12.07 10.46 2.12
N ALA A 30 -12.47 10.12 0.89
CA ALA A 30 -12.19 10.95 -0.28
C ALA A 30 -13.34 10.90 -1.28
N SER A 31 -13.63 12.05 -1.89
CA SER A 31 -14.53 12.15 -3.04
C SER A 31 -13.70 12.25 -4.32
N ILE A 32 -13.97 11.40 -5.30
CA ILE A 32 -13.21 11.30 -6.54
C ILE A 32 -14.17 11.48 -7.71
N THR A 33 -13.83 12.38 -8.63
CA THR A 33 -14.56 12.51 -9.89
C THR A 33 -14.15 11.38 -10.82
N ALA A 34 -15.14 10.68 -11.36
CA ALA A 34 -14.94 9.61 -12.34
C ALA A 34 -15.70 9.92 -13.63
N ARG A 35 -15.24 9.32 -14.72
CA ARG A 35 -15.93 9.32 -16.01
C ARG A 35 -16.33 7.89 -16.38
N VAL A 36 -17.41 7.77 -17.14
CA VAL A 36 -17.77 6.51 -17.78
C VAL A 36 -16.76 6.25 -18.90
N VAL A 37 -16.11 5.10 -18.87
CA VAL A 37 -15.15 4.65 -19.88
C VAL A 37 -15.83 3.72 -20.87
N GLU A 38 -16.75 2.88 -20.39
CA GLU A 38 -17.45 1.89 -21.21
C GLU A 38 -18.86 1.65 -20.68
N VAL A 39 -19.80 1.37 -21.58
CA VAL A 39 -21.14 0.87 -21.25
C VAL A 39 -21.17 -0.60 -21.64
N LEU A 40 -21.35 -1.47 -20.66
CA LEU A 40 -21.39 -2.91 -20.87
C LEU A 40 -22.69 -3.34 -21.59
N PRO A 41 -22.72 -4.52 -22.24
CA PRO A 41 -23.90 -5.00 -22.96
C PRO A 41 -25.17 -5.13 -22.12
N ASN A 42 -25.03 -5.28 -20.79
CA ASN A 42 -26.15 -5.33 -19.84
C ASN A 42 -26.62 -3.94 -19.36
N GLY A 43 -26.02 -2.85 -19.85
CA GLY A 43 -26.33 -1.48 -19.46
C GLY A 43 -25.56 -0.98 -18.23
N ASN A 44 -24.74 -1.80 -17.58
CA ASN A 44 -23.86 -1.33 -16.51
C ASN A 44 -22.73 -0.46 -17.07
N LEU A 45 -22.19 0.41 -16.22
CA LEU A 45 -21.18 1.37 -16.61
C LEU A 45 -19.86 1.00 -15.97
N TYR A 46 -18.79 0.93 -16.75
CA TYR A 46 -17.44 0.89 -16.23
C TYR A 46 -16.92 2.32 -16.10
N ILE A 47 -16.57 2.71 -14.87
CA ILE A 47 -16.08 4.05 -14.55
C ILE A 47 -14.59 4.03 -14.23
N ARG A 48 -13.92 5.15 -14.54
CA ARG A 48 -12.55 5.43 -14.10
C ARG A 48 -12.39 6.90 -13.77
N GLY A 49 -11.76 7.18 -12.64
CA GLY A 49 -11.43 8.52 -12.19
C GLY A 49 -10.01 8.57 -11.64
N THR A 50 -9.30 9.67 -11.87
CA THR A 50 -7.99 9.90 -11.27
C THR A 50 -7.98 11.28 -10.65
N ARG A 51 -7.60 11.36 -9.37
CA ARG A 51 -7.41 12.62 -8.64
C ARG A 51 -5.94 12.78 -8.32
N GLN A 52 -5.35 13.87 -8.81
CA GLN A 52 -4.00 14.27 -8.45
C GLN A 52 -4.06 15.25 -7.28
N ILE A 53 -3.31 14.98 -6.22
CA ILE A 53 -3.21 15.85 -5.04
C ILE A 53 -1.72 16.15 -4.82
N LYS A 54 -1.39 17.41 -4.56
CA LYS A 54 -0.03 17.81 -4.16
C LYS A 54 -0.04 18.15 -2.68
N VAL A 55 0.70 17.40 -1.87
CA VAL A 55 0.82 17.61 -0.42
C VAL A 55 2.30 17.73 -0.10
N ASN A 56 2.72 18.81 0.59
CA ASN A 56 4.12 19.01 1.00
C ASN A 56 5.15 18.82 -0.13
N ASN A 57 4.87 19.38 -1.31
CA ASN A 57 5.65 19.23 -2.54
C ASN A 57 5.71 17.81 -3.15
N GLU A 58 5.03 16.84 -2.56
CA GLU A 58 4.86 15.51 -3.12
C GLU A 58 3.57 15.42 -3.94
N VAL A 59 3.64 14.78 -5.11
CA VAL A 59 2.47 14.53 -5.95
C VAL A 59 1.99 13.10 -5.70
N GLN A 60 0.72 13.00 -5.32
CA GLN A 60 -0.01 11.78 -5.07
C GLN A 60 -1.12 11.63 -6.10
N TYR A 61 -1.37 10.39 -6.51
CA TYR A 61 -2.41 9.99 -7.42
C TYR A 61 -3.34 9.01 -6.71
N ILE A 62 -4.63 9.31 -6.75
CA ILE A 62 -5.67 8.37 -6.34
C ILE A 62 -6.44 8.00 -7.61
N THR A 63 -6.38 6.74 -8.00
CA THR A 63 -7.12 6.21 -9.15
C THR A 63 -8.21 5.28 -8.66
N LEU A 64 -9.44 5.52 -9.11
CA LEU A 64 -10.60 4.69 -8.86
C LEU A 64 -11.05 4.08 -10.19
N SER A 65 -11.38 2.80 -10.19
CA SER A 65 -12.14 2.18 -11.28
C SER A 65 -13.08 1.12 -10.75
N GLY A 66 -14.15 0.84 -11.49
CA GLY A 66 -15.09 -0.22 -11.13
C GLY A 66 -16.35 -0.18 -11.98
N LEU A 67 -17.28 -1.07 -11.65
CA LEU A 67 -18.56 -1.21 -12.32
C LEU A 67 -19.67 -0.62 -11.47
N ILE A 68 -20.54 0.17 -12.09
CA ILE A 68 -21.72 0.73 -11.45
C ILE A 68 -22.96 0.39 -12.26
N ARG A 69 -24.09 0.28 -11.57
CA ARG A 69 -25.39 0.11 -12.22
C ARG A 69 -26.03 1.49 -12.35
N PRO A 70 -26.70 1.82 -13.47
CA PRO A 70 -27.26 3.16 -13.65
C PRO A 70 -28.23 3.61 -12.56
N TYR A 71 -28.92 2.66 -11.91
CA TYR A 71 -29.88 2.95 -10.85
C TYR A 71 -29.24 3.31 -9.50
N ASP A 72 -27.94 3.02 -9.31
CA ASP A 72 -27.19 3.39 -8.09
C ASP A 72 -26.67 4.84 -8.18
N ILE A 73 -26.88 5.51 -9.32
CA ILE A 73 -26.52 6.91 -9.54
C ILE A 73 -27.63 7.79 -8.95
N SER A 74 -27.26 8.59 -7.95
CA SER A 74 -28.17 9.56 -7.34
C SER A 74 -28.47 10.73 -8.28
N PRO A 75 -29.58 11.47 -8.08
CA PRO A 75 -29.98 12.58 -8.97
C PRO A 75 -28.95 13.71 -9.10
N ASP A 76 -28.01 13.80 -8.16
CA ASP A 76 -26.87 14.72 -8.14
C ASP A 76 -25.63 14.19 -8.90
N ASN A 77 -25.74 13.04 -9.59
CA ASN A 77 -24.65 12.33 -10.25
C ASN A 77 -23.57 11.78 -9.29
N THR A 78 -23.97 11.44 -8.06
CA THR A 78 -23.09 10.83 -7.07
C THR A 78 -23.37 9.33 -6.92
N VAL A 79 -22.31 8.55 -6.68
CA VAL A 79 -22.39 7.11 -6.37
C VAL A 79 -21.59 6.86 -5.09
N LEU A 80 -22.21 6.19 -4.12
CA LEU A 80 -21.49 5.74 -2.91
C LEU A 80 -20.48 4.66 -3.28
N SER A 81 -19.29 4.70 -2.66
CA SER A 81 -18.24 3.71 -2.92
C SER A 81 -18.67 2.26 -2.64
N SER A 82 -19.63 2.07 -1.73
CA SER A 82 -20.25 0.77 -1.42
C SER A 82 -21.07 0.18 -2.57
N TYR A 83 -21.50 0.98 -3.54
CA TYR A 83 -22.28 0.56 -4.69
C TYR A 83 -21.43 0.32 -5.94
N ILE A 84 -20.10 0.43 -5.83
CA ILE A 84 -19.17 0.16 -6.93
C ILE A 84 -18.76 -1.32 -6.83
N ALA A 85 -19.18 -2.12 -7.82
CA ALA A 85 -18.72 -3.50 -7.97
C ALA A 85 -17.28 -3.52 -8.49
N ASP A 86 -16.48 -4.47 -7.99
CA ASP A 86 -15.06 -4.63 -8.32
C ASP A 86 -14.26 -3.32 -8.22
N ALA A 87 -14.57 -2.52 -7.19
CA ALA A 87 -13.93 -1.25 -6.95
C ALA A 87 -12.42 -1.43 -6.72
N LYS A 88 -11.63 -0.93 -7.66
CA LYS A 88 -10.17 -0.85 -7.55
C LYS A 88 -9.79 0.59 -7.20
N ILE A 89 -9.19 0.75 -6.02
CA ILE A 89 -8.67 2.04 -5.55
C ILE A 89 -7.16 1.89 -5.41
N GLU A 90 -6.43 2.63 -6.24
CA GLU A 90 -4.99 2.69 -6.22
C GLU A 90 -4.56 4.05 -5.68
N TYR A 91 -3.83 4.03 -4.57
CA TYR A 91 -3.16 5.21 -4.04
C TYR A 91 -1.67 5.08 -4.33
N THR A 92 -1.14 5.99 -5.15
CA THR A 92 0.27 5.99 -5.58
C THR A 92 0.87 7.36 -5.35
N GLY A 93 1.95 7.44 -4.57
CA GLY A 93 2.72 8.67 -4.33
C GLY A 93 4.21 8.41 -4.46
N LYS A 94 4.97 9.43 -4.88
CA LYS A 94 6.44 9.38 -4.90
C LYS A 94 6.97 9.90 -3.57
N GLY A 95 6.92 9.08 -2.51
CA GLY A 95 7.26 9.50 -1.14
C GLY A 95 8.01 8.45 -0.33
N ALA A 96 9.03 8.90 0.41
CA ALA A 96 10.12 8.12 1.00
C ALA A 96 9.73 7.20 2.19
N VAL A 97 8.79 6.29 2.00
CA VAL A 97 8.48 5.23 2.99
C VAL A 97 9.14 3.89 2.62
N SER A 98 9.58 3.72 1.38
CA SER A 98 10.22 2.47 0.93
C SER A 98 11.71 2.35 1.32
N ASP A 99 12.38 3.44 1.71
CA ASP A 99 13.83 3.41 1.96
C ASP A 99 14.28 3.08 3.40
N LYS A 100 13.36 2.89 4.35
CA LYS A 100 13.73 2.55 5.74
C LYS A 100 13.77 1.05 6.06
N GLN A 101 13.38 0.17 5.14
CA GLN A 101 13.40 -1.28 5.32
C GLN A 101 14.59 -1.99 4.65
N ARG A 102 15.56 -1.25 4.12
CA ARG A 102 16.83 -1.87 3.71
C ARG A 102 17.75 -1.82 4.92
N PRO A 103 18.22 -2.97 5.46
CA PRO A 103 19.29 -2.95 6.45
C PRO A 103 20.42 -2.11 5.84
N GLY A 104 20.78 -1.03 6.53
CA GLY A 104 21.76 -0.08 6.03
C GLY A 104 23.05 -0.81 5.66
N TRP A 105 23.83 -0.22 4.75
CA TRP A 105 25.18 -0.70 4.44
C TRP A 105 26.03 -0.98 5.71
N LEU A 106 25.74 -0.28 6.80
CA LEU A 106 26.36 -0.46 8.11
C LEU A 106 26.08 -1.83 8.74
N MET A 107 24.87 -2.38 8.59
CA MET A 107 24.53 -3.73 9.08
C MET A 107 25.27 -4.81 8.27
N ARG A 108 25.45 -4.60 6.95
CA ARG A 108 26.26 -5.49 6.09
C ARG A 108 27.76 -5.43 6.38
N LEU A 109 28.29 -4.28 6.79
CA LEU A 109 29.70 -4.15 7.17
C LEU A 109 29.99 -4.75 8.55
N LEU A 110 29.04 -4.66 9.49
CA LEU A 110 29.21 -5.28 10.80
C LEU A 110 29.25 -6.81 10.69
N ASP A 111 28.40 -7.42 9.86
CA ASP A 111 28.45 -8.86 9.53
C ASP A 111 29.77 -9.28 8.86
N TYR A 112 30.42 -8.40 8.10
CA TYR A 112 31.69 -8.71 7.44
C TYR A 112 32.90 -8.60 8.38
N VAL A 113 32.84 -7.75 9.40
CA VAL A 113 33.96 -7.49 10.32
C VAL A 113 33.94 -8.41 11.54
N TRP A 114 32.80 -8.99 11.91
CA TRP A 114 32.69 -9.90 13.06
C TRP A 114 31.95 -11.21 12.73
N PRO A 115 32.64 -12.20 12.13
CA PRO A 115 32.03 -13.51 11.84
C PRO A 115 32.07 -14.50 13.03
N PHE A 116 32.10 -14.03 14.27
CA PHE A 116 32.18 -14.88 15.46
C PHE A 116 31.45 -14.30 16.68
#